data_AF-A0A538GEF8-F1
#
_entry.id   AF-A0A538GEF8-F1
#
_cell.length_a   1.000
_cell.length_b   1.000
_cell.length_c   1.000
_cell.angle_alpha   90.00
_cell.angle_beta   90.00
_cell.angle_gamma   90.00
#
_symmetry.space_group_name_H-M   'P 1'
#
loop_
_entity.id
_entity.type
_entity.pdbx_description
1 polymer ?
#
loop_
_entity_poly.entity_id
_entity_poly.type
_entity_poly.pdbx_seq_one_letter_code
_entity_poly.pdbx_strand_id
1 'polypeptide(L)'
;MDPIHVGHAAARTGWSARMLRYLEQAGLVVPSRTPAGYRLYGLRELNQLRSLAELRRRFGLGIGDVAFAARLRREPELRTAIDGWLADAEDELAWVEWEQRKQDFMAATQRYDVKDLALAEEGKRRIEWADRQMPVLAAIRERFEREQPLAGHRISACLHVTTETANLMRTLQAGGADVVLCASNPLSTQDDVAAALVAEYDVSVFAIKGEDNDTYYAHIEAAVDHKPHFTMDDGADVIGVLHSARREQLGEIIAGTEETTTGVIRLKALEAEGKLGFPIIAVNEAQTKHMFDNRYGTGQSTLDGIIRATNVLIAGKRFVVAGYGWVGRGVASRARGMGAHVIITEVDPLKALEASMDGFEVLSLERAAAVGDIFCTATGDKHVIARGHMELMKDGAILANTGHFNVEIEIPALRDMAVDTKKAREFVEEFTLADGRRLYLIADGRLVNLSAAEGHPALVMDMSFANQALALEYATQHASELDRKVYPVPTEIDNEIARLKLETMGVEIDQLTEEQAHYLASWDEGT
;
A
#
# COMPACT_ATOMS: atom_id res chain seq x y z
N MET A 1 19.04 -65.02 -23.99
CA MET A 1 19.53 -64.00 -24.94
C MET A 1 20.48 -63.11 -24.16
N ASP A 2 21.72 -62.97 -24.63
CA ASP A 2 22.72 -62.19 -23.90
C ASP A 2 22.33 -60.71 -23.86
N PRO A 3 22.58 -60.00 -22.74
CA PRO A 3 22.28 -58.58 -22.63
C PRO A 3 22.99 -57.78 -23.72
N ILE A 4 22.26 -56.86 -24.35
CA ILE A 4 22.76 -56.07 -25.48
C ILE A 4 22.99 -54.61 -25.09
N HIS A 5 23.95 -53.96 -25.74
CA HIS A 5 24.21 -52.54 -25.54
C HIS A 5 23.10 -51.64 -26.10
N VAL A 6 23.04 -50.40 -25.59
CA VAL A 6 22.00 -49.40 -25.89
C VAL A 6 21.74 -49.18 -27.39
N GLY A 7 22.78 -49.24 -28.24
CA GLY A 7 22.62 -49.10 -29.70
C GLY A 7 21.84 -50.25 -30.34
N HIS A 8 22.12 -51.48 -29.92
CA HIS A 8 21.39 -52.66 -30.37
C HIS A 8 19.98 -52.74 -29.77
N ALA A 9 19.81 -52.30 -28.52
CA ALA A 9 18.50 -52.21 -27.87
C ALA A 9 17.59 -51.20 -28.60
N ALA A 10 18.12 -50.04 -28.97
CA ALA A 10 17.43 -49.02 -29.75
C ALA A 10 16.94 -49.58 -31.10
N ALA A 11 17.84 -50.19 -31.86
CA ALA A 11 17.51 -50.81 -33.15
C ALA A 11 16.43 -51.91 -33.04
N ARG A 12 16.42 -52.72 -31.97
CA ARG A 12 15.45 -53.82 -31.81
C ARG A 12 14.07 -53.38 -31.31
N THR A 13 14.00 -52.27 -30.59
CA THR A 13 12.76 -51.82 -29.94
C THR A 13 12.11 -50.65 -30.67
N GLY A 14 12.79 -50.06 -31.65
CA GLY A 14 12.33 -48.89 -32.40
C GLY A 14 12.46 -47.57 -31.65
N TRP A 15 13.03 -47.60 -30.44
CA TRP A 15 13.32 -46.40 -29.65
C TRP A 15 14.68 -45.81 -30.03
N SER A 16 14.83 -44.49 -29.94
CA SER A 16 16.15 -43.87 -30.07
C SER A 16 17.00 -44.11 -28.82
N ALA A 17 18.32 -44.15 -28.96
CA ALA A 17 19.22 -44.27 -27.81
C ALA A 17 19.07 -43.11 -26.81
N ARG A 18 18.64 -41.93 -27.27
CA ARG A 18 18.28 -40.79 -26.41
C ARG A 18 17.03 -41.10 -25.59
N MET A 19 16.01 -41.68 -26.20
CA MET A 19 14.77 -42.07 -25.50
C MET A 19 15.01 -43.17 -24.47
N LEU A 20 15.89 -44.12 -24.74
CA LEU A 20 16.25 -45.15 -23.76
C LEU A 20 16.88 -44.57 -22.49
N ARG A 21 17.65 -43.48 -22.61
CA ARG A 21 18.21 -42.78 -21.44
C ARG A 21 17.14 -42.01 -20.66
N TYR A 22 16.22 -41.36 -21.36
CA TYR A 22 15.11 -40.66 -20.73
C TYR A 22 14.16 -41.62 -20.00
N LEU A 23 13.89 -42.81 -20.58
CA LEU A 23 13.08 -43.86 -19.94
C LEU A 23 13.74 -44.43 -18.68
N GLU A 24 15.07 -44.49 -18.64
CA GLU A 24 15.83 -44.84 -17.43
C GLU A 24 15.74 -43.74 -16.36
N GLN A 25 15.91 -42.47 -16.75
CA GLN A 25 15.76 -41.33 -15.83
C GLN A 25 14.34 -41.23 -15.25
N ALA A 26 13.32 -41.51 -16.06
CA ALA A 26 11.93 -41.61 -15.63
C ALA A 26 11.64 -42.87 -14.80
N GLY A 27 12.64 -43.73 -14.55
CA GLY A 27 12.51 -44.93 -13.74
C GLY A 27 11.62 -46.02 -14.36
N LEU A 28 11.31 -45.92 -15.65
CA LEU A 28 10.39 -46.82 -16.37
C LEU A 28 11.09 -48.10 -16.83
N VAL A 29 12.37 -48.01 -17.22
CA VAL A 29 13.20 -49.15 -17.60
C VAL A 29 14.61 -48.94 -17.04
N VAL A 30 15.04 -49.81 -16.13
CA VAL A 30 16.35 -49.68 -15.44
C VAL A 30 17.28 -50.79 -15.94
N PRO A 31 18.20 -50.51 -16.89
CA PRO A 31 19.14 -51.51 -17.39
C PRO A 31 20.23 -51.84 -16.38
N SER A 32 20.77 -53.04 -16.45
CA SER A 32 21.99 -53.40 -15.71
C SER A 32 23.23 -52.75 -16.35
N ARG A 33 24.36 -52.78 -15.66
CA ARG A 33 25.61 -52.13 -16.11
C ARG A 33 26.79 -53.08 -16.10
N THR A 34 27.70 -52.91 -17.05
CA THR A 34 29.02 -53.55 -17.01
C THR A 34 29.89 -52.89 -15.92
N PRO A 35 31.01 -53.53 -15.50
CA PRO A 35 31.98 -52.89 -14.61
C PRO A 35 32.52 -51.55 -15.13
N ALA A 36 32.59 -51.37 -16.45
CA ALA A 36 32.98 -50.11 -17.10
C ALA A 36 31.81 -49.10 -17.26
N GLY A 37 30.65 -49.37 -16.66
CA GLY A 37 29.51 -48.45 -16.61
C GLY A 37 28.58 -48.46 -17.83
N TYR A 38 28.79 -49.35 -18.81
CA TYR A 38 27.95 -49.43 -20.00
C TYR A 38 26.61 -50.10 -19.70
N ARG A 39 25.52 -49.52 -20.22
CA ARG A 39 24.15 -50.05 -20.10
C ARG A 39 23.99 -51.35 -20.88
N LEU A 40 23.36 -52.32 -20.22
CA LEU A 40 23.02 -53.63 -20.76
C LEU A 40 21.51 -53.86 -20.63
N TYR A 41 20.87 -54.16 -21.76
CA TYR A 41 19.45 -54.44 -21.85
C TYR A 41 19.26 -55.94 -22.05
N GLY A 42 18.70 -56.62 -21.05
CA GLY A 42 18.32 -58.02 -21.13
C GLY A 42 16.92 -58.21 -21.71
N LEU A 43 16.46 -59.44 -21.73
CA LEU A 43 15.16 -59.80 -22.30
C LEU A 43 13.99 -59.09 -21.59
N ARG A 44 14.10 -58.87 -20.27
CA ARG A 44 13.10 -58.16 -19.46
C ARG A 44 12.96 -56.71 -19.90
N GLU A 45 14.07 -55.99 -20.01
CA GLU A 45 14.07 -54.57 -20.37
C GLU A 45 13.59 -54.38 -21.81
N LEU A 46 13.99 -55.27 -22.73
CA LEU A 46 13.52 -55.24 -24.12
C LEU A 46 12.00 -55.48 -24.23
N ASN A 47 11.45 -56.40 -23.43
CA ASN A 47 10.00 -56.62 -23.38
C ASN A 47 9.27 -55.43 -22.78
N GLN A 48 9.79 -54.84 -21.70
CA GLN A 48 9.21 -53.62 -21.11
C GLN A 48 9.19 -52.46 -22.12
N LEU A 49 10.26 -52.27 -22.89
CA LEU A 49 10.33 -51.24 -23.92
C LEU A 49 9.31 -51.46 -25.05
N ARG A 50 9.06 -52.71 -25.45
CA ARG A 50 8.05 -53.04 -26.47
C ARG A 50 6.63 -52.84 -25.94
N SER A 51 6.33 -53.37 -24.75
CA SER A 51 5.02 -53.21 -24.12
C SER A 51 4.71 -51.74 -23.81
N LEU A 52 5.70 -50.95 -23.42
CA LEU A 52 5.55 -49.51 -23.24
C LEU A 52 5.22 -48.80 -24.55
N ALA A 53 5.91 -49.13 -25.65
CA ALA A 53 5.61 -48.54 -26.96
C ALA A 53 4.18 -48.89 -27.45
N GLU A 54 3.72 -50.10 -27.13
CA GLU A 54 2.37 -50.56 -27.46
C GLU A 54 1.30 -49.86 -26.61
N LEU A 55 1.49 -49.76 -25.30
CA LEU A 55 0.59 -49.03 -24.39
C LEU A 55 0.40 -47.58 -24.83
N ARG A 56 1.50 -46.91 -25.17
CA ARG A 56 1.47 -45.53 -25.67
C ARG A 56 0.69 -45.40 -26.97
N ARG A 57 0.87 -46.33 -27.91
CA ARG A 57 0.14 -46.30 -29.18
C ARG A 57 -1.34 -46.59 -29.01
N ARG A 58 -1.68 -47.58 -28.18
CA ARG A 58 -3.05 -48.06 -27.99
C ARG A 58 -3.93 -47.05 -27.24
N PHE A 59 -3.35 -46.35 -26.25
CA PHE A 59 -4.09 -45.46 -25.37
C PHE A 59 -3.70 -43.98 -25.51
N GLY A 60 -2.87 -43.64 -26.49
CA GLY A 60 -2.44 -42.25 -26.73
C GLY A 60 -1.53 -41.68 -25.63
N LEU A 61 -0.91 -42.52 -24.80
CA LEU A 61 -0.18 -42.05 -23.62
C LEU A 61 1.19 -41.44 -23.98
N GLY A 62 1.48 -40.31 -23.32
CA GLY A 62 2.81 -39.75 -23.19
C GLY A 62 3.71 -40.64 -22.32
N ILE A 63 5.03 -40.42 -22.41
CA ILE A 63 5.98 -41.08 -21.49
C ILE A 63 5.80 -40.53 -20.07
N GLY A 64 5.45 -39.24 -19.93
CA GLY A 64 5.16 -38.59 -18.66
C GLY A 64 4.02 -39.26 -17.90
N ASP A 65 2.91 -39.60 -18.59
CA ASP A 65 1.74 -40.23 -17.97
C ASP A 65 2.08 -41.58 -17.35
N VAL A 66 2.88 -42.39 -18.06
CA VAL A 66 3.29 -43.70 -17.57
C VAL A 66 4.32 -43.56 -16.44
N ALA A 67 5.22 -42.57 -16.52
CA ALA A 67 6.16 -42.26 -15.45
C ALA A 67 5.45 -41.80 -14.18
N PHE A 68 4.43 -40.96 -14.33
CA PHE A 68 3.59 -40.49 -13.23
C PHE A 68 2.78 -41.62 -12.59
N ALA A 69 2.16 -42.49 -13.40
CA ALA A 69 1.47 -43.68 -12.89
C ALA A 69 2.42 -44.64 -12.17
N ALA A 70 3.65 -44.80 -12.65
CA ALA A 70 4.68 -45.58 -11.98
C ALA A 70 5.14 -44.92 -10.66
N ARG A 71 5.19 -43.58 -10.62
CA ARG A 71 5.54 -42.79 -9.44
C ARG A 71 4.47 -42.86 -8.36
N LEU A 72 3.19 -42.71 -8.72
CA LEU A 72 2.03 -42.92 -7.84
C LEU A 72 2.04 -44.30 -7.14
N ARG A 73 2.54 -45.34 -7.82
CA ARG A 73 2.68 -46.67 -7.22
C ARG A 73 3.86 -46.80 -6.25
N ARG A 74 4.88 -45.95 -6.39
CA ARG A 74 6.11 -45.98 -5.57
C ARG A 74 6.06 -45.03 -4.39
N GLU A 75 5.24 -43.97 -4.47
CA GLU A 75 5.09 -42.92 -3.46
C GLU A 75 3.65 -42.95 -2.91
N PRO A 76 3.39 -43.74 -1.84
CA PRO A 76 2.04 -43.86 -1.27
C PRO A 76 1.46 -42.54 -0.78
N GLU A 77 2.31 -41.64 -0.25
CA GLU A 77 1.91 -40.30 0.21
C GLU A 77 1.42 -39.42 -0.94
N LEU A 78 2.13 -39.42 -2.07
CA LEU A 78 1.73 -38.71 -3.30
C LEU A 78 0.39 -39.24 -3.82
N ARG A 79 0.19 -40.56 -3.78
CA ARG A 79 -1.08 -41.18 -4.17
C ARG A 79 -2.21 -40.75 -3.24
N THR A 80 -2.02 -40.80 -1.92
CA THR A 80 -3.03 -40.35 -0.96
C THR A 80 -3.37 -38.87 -1.15
N ALA A 81 -2.40 -38.00 -1.42
CA ALA A 81 -2.64 -36.58 -1.68
C ALA A 81 -3.45 -36.35 -2.96
N ILE A 82 -3.14 -37.09 -4.04
CA ILE A 82 -3.88 -36.98 -5.31
C ILE A 82 -5.26 -37.61 -5.21
N ASP A 83 -5.39 -38.75 -4.55
CA ASP A 83 -6.70 -39.40 -4.32
C ASP A 83 -7.59 -38.52 -3.42
N GLY A 84 -7.01 -37.84 -2.42
CA GLY A 84 -7.69 -36.81 -1.62
C GLY A 84 -8.16 -35.63 -2.47
N TRP A 85 -7.27 -35.06 -3.29
CA TRP A 85 -7.62 -33.97 -4.21
C TRP A 85 -8.69 -34.36 -5.24
N LEU A 86 -8.65 -35.59 -5.77
CA LEU A 86 -9.67 -36.11 -6.68
C LEU A 86 -11.00 -36.41 -5.98
N ALA A 87 -10.99 -36.76 -4.69
CA ALA A 87 -12.19 -36.97 -3.90
C ALA A 87 -12.84 -35.64 -3.45
N ASP A 88 -12.03 -34.62 -3.16
CA ASP A 88 -12.50 -33.26 -2.85
C ASP A 88 -13.16 -32.58 -4.07
N ALA A 89 -12.88 -33.06 -5.29
CA ALA A 89 -13.52 -32.59 -6.52
C ALA A 89 -14.99 -33.05 -6.67
N GLU A 90 -15.49 -33.97 -5.84
CA GLU A 90 -16.92 -34.34 -5.84
C GLU A 90 -17.80 -33.36 -5.02
N ASP A 91 -17.21 -32.42 -4.28
CA ASP A 91 -17.92 -31.36 -3.52
C ASP A 91 -17.91 -29.99 -4.25
N GLU A 92 -17.95 -30.00 -5.59
CA GLU A 92 -18.00 -28.82 -6.47
C GLU A 92 -19.26 -27.94 -6.28
N LEU A 93 -20.27 -28.39 -5.55
CA LEU A 93 -21.49 -27.60 -5.29
C LEU A 93 -21.22 -26.40 -4.39
N ALA A 94 -20.30 -26.46 -3.43
CA ALA A 94 -20.04 -25.35 -2.51
C ALA A 94 -19.26 -24.21 -3.17
N TRP A 95 -18.28 -24.53 -4.02
CA TRP A 95 -17.49 -23.53 -4.75
C TRP A 95 -18.31 -22.91 -5.89
N VAL A 96 -19.03 -23.72 -6.68
CA VAL A 96 -19.89 -23.21 -7.75
C VAL A 96 -21.07 -22.41 -7.20
N GLU A 97 -21.67 -22.80 -6.07
CA GLU A 97 -22.69 -21.96 -5.41
C GLU A 97 -22.12 -20.69 -4.79
N TRP A 98 -20.88 -20.72 -4.28
CA TRP A 98 -20.19 -19.52 -3.81
C TRP A 98 -19.86 -18.58 -4.98
N GLU A 99 -19.34 -19.09 -6.09
CA GLU A 99 -19.05 -18.35 -7.32
C GLU A 99 -20.32 -17.79 -7.95
N GLN A 100 -21.41 -18.57 -7.97
CA GLN A 100 -22.71 -18.16 -8.49
C GLN A 100 -23.40 -17.16 -7.56
N ARG A 101 -23.35 -17.33 -6.23
CA ARG A 101 -23.84 -16.31 -5.27
C ARG A 101 -23.01 -15.04 -5.33
N LYS A 102 -21.69 -15.15 -5.53
CA LYS A 102 -20.81 -14.02 -5.82
C LYS A 102 -21.28 -13.36 -7.11
N GLN A 103 -21.47 -14.08 -8.21
CA GLN A 103 -21.95 -13.51 -9.48
C GLN A 103 -23.36 -12.89 -9.41
N ASP A 104 -24.29 -13.53 -8.68
CA ASP A 104 -25.68 -13.07 -8.53
C ASP A 104 -25.77 -11.85 -7.59
N PHE A 105 -24.97 -11.80 -6.52
CA PHE A 105 -24.79 -10.59 -5.68
C PHE A 105 -24.12 -9.47 -6.49
N MET A 106 -23.09 -9.81 -7.26
CA MET A 106 -22.33 -8.90 -8.12
C MET A 106 -23.11 -8.37 -9.35
N ALA A 107 -24.27 -8.92 -9.67
CA ALA A 107 -25.13 -8.47 -10.77
C ALA A 107 -26.24 -7.50 -10.31
N ALA A 108 -26.50 -7.39 -9.01
CA ALA A 108 -27.62 -6.62 -8.45
C ALA A 108 -27.21 -5.23 -7.90
N THR A 109 -25.92 -4.97 -7.70
CA THR A 109 -25.36 -3.70 -7.19
C THR A 109 -24.35 -3.13 -8.18
N GLN A 110 -24.37 -1.81 -8.37
CA GLN A 110 -23.37 -1.11 -9.17
C GLN A 110 -21.98 -1.34 -8.54
N ARG A 111 -21.10 -2.08 -9.23
CA ARG A 111 -19.80 -2.56 -8.69
C ARG A 111 -18.75 -1.47 -8.51
N TYR A 112 -18.91 -0.33 -9.18
CA TYR A 112 -17.95 0.76 -9.17
C TYR A 112 -18.63 2.07 -9.58
N ASP A 113 -18.01 3.18 -9.21
CA ASP A 113 -18.28 4.49 -9.77
C ASP A 113 -16.94 5.20 -10.01
N VAL A 114 -16.52 5.22 -11.28
CA VAL A 114 -15.27 5.81 -11.73
C VAL A 114 -15.52 6.62 -12.98
N LYS A 115 -14.69 7.64 -13.21
CA LYS A 115 -14.94 8.67 -14.24
C LYS A 115 -15.01 8.13 -15.67
N ASP A 116 -14.04 7.31 -16.06
CA ASP A 116 -13.92 6.78 -17.42
C ASP A 116 -13.04 5.52 -17.46
N LEU A 117 -13.65 4.37 -17.77
CA LEU A 117 -12.92 3.10 -17.89
C LEU A 117 -11.93 3.06 -19.07
N ALA A 118 -12.07 3.95 -20.06
CA ALA A 118 -11.13 4.00 -21.19
C ALA A 118 -9.70 4.40 -20.75
N LEU A 119 -9.54 4.92 -19.53
CA LEU A 119 -8.25 5.30 -18.96
C LEU A 119 -7.45 4.10 -18.39
N ALA A 120 -8.04 2.90 -18.33
CA ALA A 120 -7.46 1.75 -17.65
C ALA A 120 -6.06 1.34 -18.13
N GLU A 121 -5.81 1.36 -19.45
CA GLU A 121 -4.50 1.01 -20.02
C GLU A 121 -3.39 1.99 -19.63
N GLU A 122 -3.73 3.26 -19.42
CA GLU A 122 -2.78 4.25 -18.89
C GLU A 122 -2.53 4.04 -17.40
N GLY A 123 -3.61 3.86 -16.64
CA GLY A 123 -3.52 3.59 -15.21
C GLY A 123 -2.69 2.33 -14.92
N LYS A 124 -2.90 1.24 -15.65
CA LYS A 124 -2.13 -0.01 -15.53
C LYS A 124 -0.64 0.22 -15.68
N ARG A 125 -0.21 0.93 -16.73
CA ARG A 125 1.21 1.25 -16.97
C ARG A 125 1.80 2.06 -15.81
N ARG A 126 1.04 3.01 -15.24
CA ARG A 126 1.48 3.81 -14.11
C ARG A 126 1.51 3.01 -12.79
N ILE A 127 0.55 2.12 -12.57
CA ILE A 127 0.51 1.19 -11.42
C ILE A 127 1.73 0.28 -11.46
N GLU A 128 2.04 -0.33 -12.61
CA GLU A 128 3.22 -1.19 -12.81
C GLU A 128 4.53 -0.42 -12.67
N TRP A 129 4.56 0.86 -13.03
CA TRP A 129 5.72 1.73 -12.78
C TRP A 129 5.94 1.95 -11.28
N ALA A 130 4.89 2.29 -10.54
CA ALA A 130 4.95 2.47 -9.09
C ALA A 130 5.33 1.16 -8.37
N ASP A 131 4.81 0.02 -8.82
CA ASP A 131 5.10 -1.31 -8.26
C ASP A 131 6.60 -1.63 -8.24
N ARG A 132 7.35 -1.20 -9.28
CA ARG A 132 8.82 -1.35 -9.34
C ARG A 132 9.56 -0.54 -8.28
N GLN A 133 8.91 0.47 -7.71
CA GLN A 133 9.43 1.31 -6.63
C GLN A 133 8.85 0.90 -5.27
N MET A 134 8.06 -0.17 -5.20
CA MET A 134 7.45 -0.67 -3.97
C MET A 134 7.89 -2.11 -3.65
N PRO A 135 9.21 -2.37 -3.53
CA PRO A 135 9.74 -3.72 -3.40
C PRO A 135 9.39 -4.40 -2.07
N VAL A 136 9.15 -3.65 -0.98
CA VAL A 136 8.74 -4.24 0.29
C VAL A 136 7.32 -4.78 0.17
N LEU A 137 6.40 -3.97 -0.36
CA LEU A 137 5.03 -4.39 -0.59
C LEU A 137 4.94 -5.53 -1.62
N ALA A 138 5.80 -5.52 -2.66
CA ALA A 138 5.89 -6.62 -3.61
C ALA A 138 6.33 -7.94 -2.96
N ALA A 139 7.29 -7.91 -2.03
CA ALA A 139 7.72 -9.09 -1.28
C ALA A 139 6.60 -9.62 -0.37
N ILE A 140 5.86 -8.72 0.30
CA ILE A 140 4.68 -9.08 1.10
C ILE A 140 3.61 -9.71 0.21
N ARG A 141 3.36 -9.14 -0.98
CA ARG A 141 2.39 -9.66 -1.94
C ARG A 141 2.72 -11.08 -2.41
N GLU A 142 3.99 -11.37 -2.71
CA GLU A 142 4.43 -12.72 -3.07
C GLU A 142 4.19 -13.72 -1.91
N ARG A 143 4.42 -13.29 -0.66
CA ARG A 143 4.10 -14.10 0.52
C ARG A 143 2.60 -14.33 0.65
N PHE A 144 1.81 -13.26 0.55
CA PHE A 144 0.36 -13.28 0.67
C PHE A 144 -0.29 -14.16 -0.40
N GLU A 145 0.22 -14.16 -1.63
CA GLU A 145 -0.25 -15.03 -2.71
C GLU A 145 -0.15 -16.52 -2.34
N ARG A 146 0.90 -16.91 -1.60
CA ARG A 146 1.12 -18.28 -1.14
C ARG A 146 0.32 -18.64 0.11
N GLU A 147 0.22 -17.71 1.06
CA GLU A 147 -0.30 -17.96 2.41
C GLU A 147 -1.78 -17.63 2.55
N GLN A 148 -2.32 -16.78 1.67
CA GLN A 148 -3.70 -16.30 1.66
C GLN A 148 -4.21 -15.88 3.07
N PRO A 149 -3.47 -15.04 3.83
CA PRO A 149 -3.79 -14.77 5.23
C PRO A 149 -5.10 -14.00 5.46
N LEU A 150 -5.68 -13.42 4.39
CA LEU A 150 -6.90 -12.62 4.42
C LEU A 150 -8.08 -13.34 3.74
N ALA A 151 -7.94 -14.63 3.43
CA ALA A 151 -8.96 -15.43 2.76
C ALA A 151 -10.32 -15.38 3.49
N GLY A 152 -11.38 -15.05 2.74
CA GLY A 152 -12.75 -15.00 3.27
C GLY A 152 -13.09 -13.71 4.02
N HIS A 153 -12.17 -12.75 4.09
CA HIS A 153 -12.43 -11.45 4.72
C HIS A 153 -12.77 -10.37 3.69
N ARG A 154 -13.78 -9.55 4.03
CA ARG A 154 -14.16 -8.35 3.29
C ARG A 154 -13.46 -7.13 3.90
N ILE A 155 -12.76 -6.36 3.06
CA ILE A 155 -12.02 -5.16 3.46
C ILE A 155 -12.61 -3.97 2.73
N SER A 156 -12.98 -2.93 3.48
CA SER A 156 -13.36 -1.64 2.90
C SER A 156 -12.28 -0.61 3.21
N ALA A 157 -11.62 -0.13 2.16
CA ALA A 157 -10.55 0.85 2.22
C ALA A 157 -11.06 2.24 1.83
N CYS A 158 -10.72 3.25 2.64
CA CYS A 158 -10.96 4.67 2.39
C CYS A 158 -9.61 5.38 2.39
N LEU A 159 -9.04 5.56 1.20
CA LEU A 159 -7.67 6.05 1.01
C LEU A 159 -7.62 6.98 -0.22
N HIS A 160 -6.53 7.72 -0.38
CA HIS A 160 -6.26 8.41 -1.65
C HIS A 160 -6.13 7.38 -2.78
N VAL A 161 -6.90 7.50 -3.86
CA VAL A 161 -6.86 6.54 -4.98
C VAL A 161 -5.72 6.90 -5.94
N THR A 162 -4.54 6.34 -5.68
CA THR A 162 -3.29 6.57 -6.43
C THR A 162 -2.63 5.26 -6.87
N THR A 163 -1.57 5.36 -7.68
CA THR A 163 -0.80 4.20 -8.17
C THR A 163 -0.25 3.33 -7.04
N GLU A 164 0.10 3.94 -5.92
CA GLU A 164 0.60 3.26 -4.73
C GLU A 164 -0.53 2.49 -4.05
N THR A 165 -1.70 3.12 -3.86
CA THR A 165 -2.88 2.49 -3.25
C THR A 165 -3.35 1.31 -4.09
N ALA A 166 -3.26 1.41 -5.42
CA ALA A 166 -3.57 0.29 -6.29
C ALA A 166 -2.67 -0.94 -6.02
N ASN A 167 -1.39 -0.72 -5.74
CA ASN A 167 -0.48 -1.80 -5.37
C ASN A 167 -0.77 -2.39 -3.98
N LEU A 168 -1.31 -1.59 -3.05
CA LEU A 168 -1.86 -2.11 -1.80
C LEU A 168 -3.10 -2.98 -2.05
N MET A 169 -4.07 -2.52 -2.85
CA MET A 169 -5.27 -3.31 -3.17
C MET A 169 -4.91 -4.66 -3.81
N ARG A 170 -3.96 -4.66 -4.77
CA ARG A 170 -3.42 -5.89 -5.38
C ARG A 170 -2.77 -6.82 -4.33
N THR A 171 -2.14 -6.26 -3.31
CA THR A 171 -1.53 -7.02 -2.21
C THR A 171 -2.58 -7.65 -1.31
N LEU A 172 -3.64 -6.92 -0.96
CA LEU A 172 -4.75 -7.43 -0.16
C LEU A 172 -5.52 -8.53 -0.91
N GLN A 173 -5.82 -8.33 -2.20
CA GLN A 173 -6.43 -9.36 -3.05
C GLN A 173 -5.54 -10.60 -3.17
N ALA A 174 -4.22 -10.43 -3.34
CA ALA A 174 -3.29 -11.55 -3.32
C ALA A 174 -3.31 -12.29 -1.99
N GLY A 175 -3.65 -11.63 -0.87
CA GLY A 175 -3.88 -12.27 0.42
C GLY A 175 -5.22 -13.00 0.55
N GLY A 176 -6.08 -12.96 -0.48
CA GLY A 176 -7.39 -13.64 -0.50
C GLY A 176 -8.56 -12.78 -0.05
N ALA A 177 -8.34 -11.48 0.16
CA ALA A 177 -9.39 -10.55 0.58
C ALA A 177 -10.32 -10.16 -0.57
N ASP A 178 -11.59 -9.94 -0.24
CA ASP A 178 -12.55 -9.22 -1.07
C ASP A 178 -12.49 -7.73 -0.70
N VAL A 179 -12.21 -6.86 -1.68
CA VAL A 179 -11.79 -5.47 -1.42
C VAL A 179 -12.65 -4.46 -2.16
N VAL A 180 -13.13 -3.46 -1.42
CA VAL A 180 -13.75 -2.23 -1.95
C VAL A 180 -12.91 -1.03 -1.56
N LEU A 181 -12.71 -0.11 -2.50
CA LEU A 181 -11.95 1.13 -2.30
C LEU A 181 -12.82 2.36 -2.58
N CYS A 182 -12.83 3.32 -1.66
CA CYS A 182 -13.34 4.67 -1.87
C CYS A 182 -12.28 5.74 -1.57
N ALA A 183 -12.50 6.96 -2.09
CA ALA A 183 -11.58 8.07 -1.86
C ALA A 183 -11.69 8.63 -0.43
N SER A 184 -10.55 8.97 0.20
CA SER A 184 -10.50 9.76 1.45
C SER A 184 -10.44 11.28 1.22
N ASN A 185 -10.35 11.72 -0.04
CA ASN A 185 -10.36 13.15 -0.37
C ASN A 185 -10.86 13.38 -1.81
N PRO A 186 -11.83 14.29 -2.01
CA PRO A 186 -12.44 14.55 -3.32
C PRO A 186 -11.47 14.92 -4.44
N LEU A 187 -10.29 15.50 -4.13
CA LEU A 187 -9.32 15.95 -5.14
C LEU A 187 -8.17 14.97 -5.39
N SER A 188 -8.08 13.90 -4.60
CA SER A 188 -6.89 13.04 -4.55
C SER A 188 -6.89 11.91 -5.58
N THR A 189 -8.07 11.52 -6.06
CA THR A 189 -8.24 10.43 -7.02
C THR A 189 -7.45 10.68 -8.31
N GLN A 190 -6.75 9.66 -8.77
CA GLN A 190 -6.19 9.58 -10.11
C GLN A 190 -7.13 8.73 -10.97
N ASP A 191 -7.94 9.38 -11.80
CA ASP A 191 -9.07 8.74 -12.52
C ASP A 191 -8.64 7.53 -13.37
N ASP A 192 -7.43 7.58 -13.93
CA ASP A 192 -6.85 6.49 -14.71
C ASP A 192 -6.49 5.27 -13.85
N VAL A 193 -6.00 5.50 -12.63
CA VAL A 193 -5.74 4.45 -11.64
C VAL A 193 -7.04 3.80 -11.19
N ALA A 194 -8.06 4.60 -10.88
CA ALA A 194 -9.38 4.09 -10.49
C ALA A 194 -9.97 3.21 -11.60
N ALA A 195 -9.87 3.66 -12.86
CA ALA A 195 -10.28 2.89 -14.03
C ALA A 195 -9.51 1.56 -14.17
N ALA A 196 -8.18 1.59 -13.98
CA ALA A 196 -7.35 0.39 -14.08
C ALA A 196 -7.66 -0.64 -12.98
N LEU A 197 -7.87 -0.18 -11.74
CA LEU A 197 -8.27 -1.05 -10.64
C LEU A 197 -9.54 -1.84 -10.95
N VAL A 198 -10.54 -1.18 -11.55
CA VAL A 198 -11.79 -1.83 -11.96
C VAL A 198 -11.58 -2.76 -13.16
N ALA A 199 -11.00 -2.26 -14.26
CA ALA A 199 -11.00 -2.98 -15.53
C ALA A 199 -9.92 -4.08 -15.63
N GLU A 200 -8.77 -3.90 -14.98
CA GLU A 200 -7.59 -4.76 -15.13
C GLU A 200 -7.34 -5.65 -13.91
N TYR A 201 -7.83 -5.24 -12.73
CA TYR A 201 -7.53 -5.92 -11.45
C TYR A 201 -8.79 -6.38 -10.69
N ASP A 202 -9.99 -6.17 -11.24
CA ASP A 202 -11.28 -6.60 -10.64
C ASP A 202 -11.46 -6.11 -9.19
N VAL A 203 -11.01 -4.87 -8.90
CA VAL A 203 -11.24 -4.20 -7.62
C VAL A 203 -12.46 -3.28 -7.76
N SER A 204 -13.39 -3.36 -6.80
CA SER A 204 -14.53 -2.45 -6.76
C SER A 204 -14.08 -1.07 -6.25
N VAL A 205 -14.23 -0.03 -7.07
CA VAL A 205 -13.76 1.34 -6.75
C VAL A 205 -14.89 2.35 -6.88
N PHE A 206 -15.06 3.19 -5.86
CA PHE A 206 -15.99 4.32 -5.84
C PHE A 206 -15.18 5.59 -5.58
N ALA A 207 -14.66 6.17 -6.67
CA ALA A 207 -13.79 7.34 -6.60
C ALA A 207 -13.68 8.05 -7.97
N ILE A 208 -13.84 9.36 -7.94
CA ILE A 208 -13.77 10.30 -9.08
C ILE A 208 -12.98 11.54 -8.62
N LYS A 209 -12.07 12.03 -9.45
CA LYS A 209 -11.37 13.29 -9.15
C LYS A 209 -12.32 14.49 -9.29
N GLY A 210 -12.47 15.24 -8.20
CA GLY A 210 -13.30 16.44 -8.14
C GLY A 210 -14.74 16.20 -7.71
N GLU A 211 -14.98 15.20 -6.87
CA GLU A 211 -16.32 14.91 -6.31
C GLU A 211 -16.93 16.09 -5.57
N ASP A 212 -18.26 16.20 -5.66
CA ASP A 212 -19.04 16.98 -4.71
C ASP A 212 -19.28 16.19 -3.41
N ASN A 213 -19.79 16.87 -2.39
CA ASN A 213 -20.00 16.24 -1.08
C ASN A 213 -20.99 15.06 -1.14
N ASP A 214 -22.04 15.16 -1.96
CA ASP A 214 -23.07 14.13 -2.04
C ASP A 214 -22.50 12.85 -2.66
N THR A 215 -21.70 12.99 -3.72
CA THR A 215 -21.01 11.87 -4.37
C THR A 215 -19.97 11.25 -3.44
N TYR A 216 -19.15 12.08 -2.78
CA TYR A 216 -18.13 11.63 -1.83
C TYR A 216 -18.72 10.75 -0.72
N TYR A 217 -19.82 11.19 -0.09
CA TYR A 217 -20.47 10.39 0.95
C TYR A 217 -21.22 9.18 0.40
N ALA A 218 -21.79 9.25 -0.81
CA ALA A 218 -22.37 8.09 -1.47
C ALA A 218 -21.33 6.99 -1.73
N HIS A 219 -20.10 7.36 -2.07
CA HIS A 219 -18.99 6.42 -2.26
C HIS A 219 -18.53 5.79 -0.94
N ILE A 220 -18.47 6.56 0.14
CA ILE A 220 -18.21 6.04 1.50
C ILE A 220 -19.32 5.07 1.91
N GLU A 221 -20.59 5.40 1.65
CA GLU A 221 -21.72 4.51 1.95
C GLU A 221 -21.63 3.21 1.14
N ALA A 222 -21.21 3.25 -0.13
CA ALA A 222 -20.97 2.04 -0.92
C ALA A 222 -19.87 1.15 -0.31
N ALA A 223 -18.80 1.75 0.21
CA ALA A 223 -17.76 1.03 0.94
C ALA A 223 -18.28 0.41 2.26
N VAL A 224 -19.22 1.06 2.95
CA VAL A 224 -19.86 0.50 4.14
C VAL A 224 -20.87 -0.60 3.78
N ASP A 225 -21.63 -0.45 2.70
CA ASP A 225 -22.63 -1.43 2.24
C ASP A 225 -22.01 -2.74 1.74
N HIS A 226 -20.70 -2.76 1.50
CA HIS A 226 -19.88 -3.97 1.35
C HIS A 226 -19.89 -4.87 2.61
N LYS A 227 -20.32 -4.34 3.76
CA LYS A 227 -20.30 -5.00 5.08
C LYS A 227 -18.90 -5.51 5.44
N PRO A 228 -17.92 -4.62 5.60
CA PRO A 228 -16.54 -5.03 5.86
C PRO A 228 -16.42 -5.85 7.15
N HIS A 229 -15.54 -6.85 7.13
CA HIS A 229 -14.98 -7.43 8.35
C HIS A 229 -13.81 -6.57 8.86
N PHE A 230 -13.10 -5.89 7.95
CA PHE A 230 -12.02 -4.97 8.28
C PHE A 230 -12.17 -3.62 7.58
N THR A 231 -11.86 -2.55 8.28
CA THR A 231 -11.76 -1.21 7.70
C THR A 231 -10.29 -0.79 7.55
N MET A 232 -9.97 -0.09 6.48
CA MET A 232 -8.66 0.54 6.29
C MET A 232 -8.88 2.01 5.95
N ASP A 233 -8.54 2.92 6.86
CA ASP A 233 -8.97 4.32 6.76
C ASP A 233 -7.77 5.29 6.77
N ASP A 234 -7.94 6.40 6.05
CA ASP A 234 -7.09 7.58 6.02
C ASP A 234 -8.00 8.76 6.32
N GLY A 235 -8.02 9.18 7.58
CA GLY A 235 -8.86 10.26 8.07
C GLY A 235 -10.07 9.82 8.88
N ALA A 236 -10.37 8.52 8.97
CA ALA A 236 -11.45 7.90 9.75
C ALA A 236 -12.87 8.19 9.25
N ASP A 237 -13.09 8.27 7.94
CA ASP A 237 -14.40 8.62 7.36
C ASP A 237 -15.33 7.41 7.20
N VAL A 238 -14.83 6.25 6.74
CA VAL A 238 -15.62 5.00 6.75
C VAL A 238 -15.94 4.60 8.18
N ILE A 239 -14.94 4.65 9.07
CA ILE A 239 -15.14 4.38 10.49
C ILE A 239 -16.13 5.39 11.10
N GLY A 240 -16.07 6.65 10.68
CA GLY A 240 -16.98 7.71 11.09
C GLY A 240 -18.44 7.41 10.71
N VAL A 241 -18.70 6.96 9.49
CA VAL A 241 -20.05 6.57 9.03
C VAL A 241 -20.55 5.35 9.80
N LEU A 242 -19.70 4.35 10.05
CA LEU A 242 -20.06 3.18 10.86
C LEU A 242 -20.49 3.55 12.29
N HIS A 243 -19.77 4.47 12.94
CA HIS A 243 -20.07 4.88 14.32
C HIS A 243 -21.25 5.85 14.43
N SER A 244 -21.60 6.55 13.35
CA SER A 244 -22.65 7.58 13.36
C SER A 244 -23.98 7.11 12.75
N ALA A 245 -23.94 6.43 11.60
CA ALA A 245 -25.10 6.13 10.76
C ALA A 245 -25.37 4.64 10.55
N ARG A 246 -24.36 3.76 10.69
CA ARG A 246 -24.46 2.31 10.43
C ARG A 246 -24.07 1.46 11.65
N ARG A 247 -24.51 1.89 12.84
CA ARG A 247 -24.10 1.33 14.14
C ARG A 247 -24.46 -0.14 14.30
N GLU A 248 -25.48 -0.60 13.60
CA GLU A 248 -25.90 -2.00 13.54
C GLU A 248 -24.83 -2.93 12.97
N GLN A 249 -23.92 -2.42 12.13
CA GLN A 249 -22.84 -3.19 11.52
C GLN A 249 -21.60 -3.31 12.39
N LEU A 250 -21.47 -2.52 13.47
CA LEU A 250 -20.27 -2.50 14.31
C LEU A 250 -19.92 -3.86 14.91
N GLY A 251 -20.92 -4.72 15.13
CA GLY A 251 -20.71 -6.08 15.64
C GLY A 251 -20.16 -7.07 14.62
N GLU A 252 -20.17 -6.71 13.33
CA GLU A 252 -19.64 -7.53 12.22
C GLU A 252 -18.18 -7.21 11.89
N ILE A 253 -17.65 -6.11 12.45
CA ILE A 253 -16.28 -5.64 12.20
C ILE A 253 -15.32 -6.26 13.22
N ILE A 254 -14.28 -6.90 12.70
CA ILE A 254 -13.21 -7.53 13.47
C ILE A 254 -12.23 -6.48 13.96
N ALA A 255 -11.68 -5.67 13.07
CA ALA A 255 -10.74 -4.59 13.40
C ALA A 255 -10.67 -3.53 12.29
N GLY A 256 -10.03 -2.41 12.58
CA GLY A 256 -9.68 -1.40 11.59
C GLY A 256 -8.23 -0.98 11.66
N THR A 257 -7.75 -0.33 10.60
CA THR A 257 -6.47 0.38 10.59
C THR A 257 -6.68 1.85 10.26
N GLU A 258 -5.82 2.73 10.79
CA GLU A 258 -5.85 4.16 10.52
C GLU A 258 -4.46 4.72 10.23
N GLU A 259 -4.31 5.35 9.06
CA GLU A 259 -3.03 5.81 8.52
C GLU A 259 -2.61 7.19 9.02
N THR A 260 -3.57 8.05 9.38
CA THR A 260 -3.30 9.47 9.63
C THR A 260 -3.33 9.89 11.09
N THR A 261 -2.56 10.93 11.41
CA THR A 261 -2.60 11.58 12.73
C THR A 261 -4.00 12.07 13.10
N THR A 262 -4.70 12.65 12.14
CA THR A 262 -6.03 13.22 12.36
C THR A 262 -7.06 12.13 12.65
N GLY A 263 -7.07 11.04 11.88
CA GLY A 263 -7.90 9.88 12.15
C GLY A 263 -7.58 9.25 13.51
N VAL A 264 -6.31 9.04 13.84
CA VAL A 264 -5.90 8.48 15.15
C VAL A 264 -6.40 9.35 16.31
N ILE A 265 -6.31 10.68 16.21
CA ILE A 265 -6.84 11.59 17.25
C ILE A 265 -8.35 11.42 17.41
N ARG A 266 -9.10 11.36 16.30
CA ARG A 266 -10.56 11.13 16.32
C ARG A 266 -10.91 9.79 16.99
N LEU A 267 -10.16 8.73 16.68
CA LEU A 267 -10.40 7.39 17.19
C LEU A 267 -10.01 7.25 18.67
N LYS A 268 -8.91 7.88 19.11
CA LYS A 268 -8.55 7.95 20.54
C LYS A 268 -9.58 8.74 21.36
N ALA A 269 -10.20 9.76 20.78
CA ALA A 269 -11.32 10.45 21.43
C ALA A 269 -12.54 9.53 21.59
N LEU A 270 -12.90 8.75 20.56
CA LEU A 270 -13.96 7.74 20.65
C LEU A 270 -13.66 6.65 21.69
N GLU A 271 -12.41 6.21 21.78
CA GLU A 271 -11.95 5.26 22.81
C GLU A 271 -12.11 5.86 24.21
N ALA A 272 -11.64 7.10 24.44
CA ALA A 272 -11.74 7.77 25.73
C ALA A 272 -13.20 7.98 26.18
N GLU A 273 -14.13 8.12 25.22
CA GLU A 273 -15.57 8.20 25.48
C GLU A 273 -16.24 6.83 25.67
N GLY A 274 -15.51 5.72 25.50
CA GLY A 274 -16.05 4.36 25.58
C GLY A 274 -17.00 4.02 24.42
N LYS A 275 -16.89 4.75 23.29
CA LYS A 275 -17.78 4.63 22.13
C LYS A 275 -17.15 3.86 20.95
N LEU A 276 -15.86 3.58 21.01
CA LEU A 276 -15.17 2.80 19.98
C LEU A 276 -15.78 1.40 19.86
N GLY A 277 -16.23 1.04 18.66
CA GLY A 277 -16.99 -0.18 18.39
C GLY A 277 -16.15 -1.44 18.20
N PHE A 278 -14.93 -1.29 17.69
CA PHE A 278 -14.00 -2.38 17.33
C PHE A 278 -12.54 -1.91 17.49
N PRO A 279 -11.56 -2.82 17.65
CA PRO A 279 -10.13 -2.47 17.76
C PRO A 279 -9.61 -1.73 16.54
N ILE A 280 -8.70 -0.78 16.76
CA ILE A 280 -8.00 -0.05 15.71
C ILE A 280 -6.49 -0.24 15.87
N ILE A 281 -5.78 -0.53 14.77
CA ILE A 281 -4.33 -0.42 14.72
C ILE A 281 -3.95 0.90 14.06
N ALA A 282 -3.32 1.78 14.83
CA ALA A 282 -2.86 3.09 14.40
C ALA A 282 -1.56 2.96 13.59
N VAL A 283 -1.69 2.63 12.30
CA VAL A 283 -0.58 2.55 11.33
C VAL A 283 0.22 3.84 11.27
N ASN A 284 -0.45 4.98 11.49
CA ASN A 284 0.23 6.26 11.62
C ASN A 284 1.40 6.19 12.62
N GLU A 285 1.22 5.53 13.78
CA GLU A 285 2.18 5.50 14.89
C GLU A 285 3.41 4.60 14.65
N ALA A 286 3.41 3.84 13.54
CA ALA A 286 4.56 3.06 13.12
C ALA A 286 5.77 3.97 12.84
N GLN A 287 6.96 3.57 13.31
CA GLN A 287 8.18 4.33 13.09
C GLN A 287 8.54 4.37 11.60
N THR A 288 8.36 3.25 10.89
CA THR A 288 8.58 3.18 9.44
C THR A 288 7.61 4.02 8.63
N LYS A 289 6.50 4.47 9.23
CA LYS A 289 5.58 5.47 8.69
C LYS A 289 6.01 6.88 9.10
N HIS A 290 5.93 7.22 10.38
CA HIS A 290 6.15 8.59 10.87
C HIS A 290 7.52 9.17 10.53
N MET A 291 8.59 8.37 10.61
CA MET A 291 9.95 8.87 10.37
C MET A 291 10.25 9.07 8.88
N PHE A 292 9.50 8.42 7.99
CA PHE A 292 9.80 8.36 6.56
C PHE A 292 8.74 9.02 5.70
N ASP A 293 7.48 8.63 5.86
CA ASP A 293 6.33 9.17 5.14
C ASP A 293 6.19 10.67 5.43
N ASN A 294 5.87 10.98 6.69
CA ASN A 294 5.61 12.35 7.11
C ASN A 294 6.84 13.24 6.92
N ARG A 295 8.07 12.71 6.98
CA ARG A 295 9.29 13.51 6.87
C ARG A 295 9.81 13.60 5.44
N TYR A 296 10.12 12.48 4.81
CA TYR A 296 10.78 12.44 3.51
C TYR A 296 9.77 12.52 2.36
N GLY A 297 8.66 11.78 2.46
CA GLY A 297 7.56 11.81 1.47
C GLY A 297 6.91 13.19 1.39
N THR A 298 6.42 13.69 2.53
CA THR A 298 5.75 15.00 2.55
C THR A 298 6.73 16.10 2.18
N GLY A 299 7.93 16.11 2.78
CA GLY A 299 8.93 17.13 2.48
C GLY A 299 9.28 17.28 1.00
N GLN A 300 9.40 16.18 0.25
CA GLN A 300 9.65 16.25 -1.21
C GLN A 300 8.40 16.69 -1.98
N SER A 301 7.27 16.03 -1.71
CA SER A 301 6.04 16.21 -2.48
C SER A 301 5.36 17.57 -2.27
N THR A 302 5.49 18.17 -1.08
CA THR A 302 5.02 19.54 -0.81
C THR A 302 5.73 20.55 -1.70
N LEU A 303 7.06 20.43 -1.84
CA LEU A 303 7.83 21.33 -2.71
C LEU A 303 7.49 21.08 -4.19
N ASP A 304 7.28 19.83 -4.60
CA ASP A 304 6.80 19.51 -5.96
C ASP A 304 5.45 20.18 -6.25
N GLY A 305 4.46 20.03 -5.36
CA GLY A 305 3.14 20.66 -5.49
C GLY A 305 3.21 22.19 -5.60
N ILE A 306 3.99 22.84 -4.74
CA ILE A 306 4.20 24.29 -4.79
C ILE A 306 4.84 24.69 -6.13
N ILE A 307 5.85 23.97 -6.60
CA ILE A 307 6.57 24.28 -7.84
C ILE A 307 5.69 24.05 -9.06
N ARG A 308 4.96 22.93 -9.15
CA ARG A 308 4.05 22.65 -10.28
C ARG A 308 2.94 23.70 -10.37
N ALA A 309 2.33 24.05 -9.23
CA ALA A 309 1.27 25.06 -9.19
C ALA A 309 1.76 26.46 -9.61
N THR A 310 2.94 26.88 -9.14
CA THR A 310 3.36 28.29 -9.20
C THR A 310 4.49 28.59 -10.18
N ASN A 311 5.34 27.62 -10.48
CA ASN A 311 6.63 27.79 -11.14
C ASN A 311 7.52 28.84 -10.45
N VAL A 312 7.40 29.01 -9.14
CA VAL A 312 8.18 29.98 -8.36
C VAL A 312 9.60 29.47 -8.13
N LEU A 313 10.60 30.36 -8.20
CA LEU A 313 11.95 30.05 -7.75
C LEU A 313 12.00 30.02 -6.22
N ILE A 314 12.38 28.87 -5.64
CA ILE A 314 12.52 28.67 -4.18
C ILE A 314 13.81 29.31 -3.65
N ALA A 315 14.90 29.27 -4.41
CA ALA A 315 16.19 29.80 -3.99
C ALA A 315 16.11 31.30 -3.64
N GLY A 316 16.62 31.66 -2.47
CA GLY A 316 16.62 33.04 -1.94
C GLY A 316 15.27 33.52 -1.37
N LYS A 317 14.20 32.72 -1.43
CA LYS A 317 12.91 33.06 -0.81
C LYS A 317 12.92 32.83 0.69
N ARG A 318 12.20 33.66 1.44
CA ARG A 318 11.87 33.43 2.85
C ARG A 318 10.70 32.45 2.92
N PHE A 319 11.00 31.18 3.16
CA PHE A 319 10.00 30.10 3.20
C PHE A 319 9.61 29.85 4.65
N VAL A 320 8.37 30.21 5.01
CA VAL A 320 7.83 30.05 6.35
C VAL A 320 7.14 28.69 6.45
N VAL A 321 7.57 27.87 7.41
CA VAL A 321 6.92 26.60 7.76
C VAL A 321 6.26 26.76 9.12
N ALA A 322 4.94 26.62 9.17
CA ALA A 322 4.20 26.64 10.42
C ALA A 322 4.02 25.22 10.95
N GLY A 323 4.66 24.92 12.08
CA GLY A 323 4.77 23.59 12.68
C GLY A 323 6.13 22.94 12.38
N TYR A 324 6.74 22.33 13.40
CA TYR A 324 8.01 21.61 13.31
C TYR A 324 7.87 20.17 13.83
N GLY A 325 6.74 19.54 13.50
CA GLY A 325 6.55 18.09 13.58
C GLY A 325 7.37 17.34 12.50
N TRP A 326 7.07 16.06 12.27
CA TRP A 326 7.76 15.28 11.22
C TRP A 326 7.57 15.89 9.83
N VAL A 327 6.35 16.33 9.53
CA VAL A 327 6.01 17.06 8.30
C VAL A 327 6.79 18.35 8.17
N GLY A 328 6.74 19.21 9.20
CA GLY A 328 7.48 20.46 9.24
C GLY A 328 8.99 20.29 9.02
N ARG A 329 9.62 19.31 9.71
CA ARG A 329 11.04 18.95 9.52
C ARG A 329 11.34 18.54 8.08
N GLY A 330 10.44 17.76 7.48
CA GLY A 330 10.49 17.37 6.08
C GLY A 330 10.55 18.58 5.15
N VAL A 331 9.50 19.40 5.18
CA VAL A 331 9.36 20.60 4.34
C VAL A 331 10.54 21.56 4.54
N ALA A 332 10.89 21.86 5.79
CA ALA A 332 11.98 22.76 6.13
C ALA A 332 13.32 22.29 5.54
N SER A 333 13.65 21.00 5.69
CA SER A 333 14.90 20.44 5.15
C SER A 333 14.97 20.51 3.62
N ARG A 334 13.84 20.26 2.91
CA ARG A 334 13.80 20.29 1.44
C ARG A 334 13.85 21.72 0.91
N ALA A 335 13.07 22.62 1.50
CA ALA A 335 13.11 24.04 1.17
C ALA A 335 14.54 24.62 1.35
N ARG A 336 15.21 24.30 2.47
CA ARG A 336 16.63 24.69 2.68
C ARG A 336 17.55 24.08 1.63
N GLY A 337 17.37 22.80 1.29
CA GLY A 337 18.13 22.13 0.24
C GLY A 337 17.97 22.77 -1.15
N MET A 338 16.83 23.44 -1.40
CA MET A 338 16.57 24.23 -2.62
C MET A 338 17.04 25.69 -2.51
N GLY A 339 17.74 26.05 -1.44
CA GLY A 339 18.32 27.38 -1.24
C GLY A 339 17.38 28.42 -0.63
N ALA A 340 16.26 28.02 -0.02
CA ALA A 340 15.40 28.95 0.71
C ALA A 340 16.00 29.39 2.05
N HIS A 341 15.65 30.60 2.48
CA HIS A 341 15.80 31.05 3.86
C HIS A 341 14.59 30.58 4.67
N VAL A 342 14.73 29.45 5.34
CA VAL A 342 13.61 28.81 6.05
C VAL A 342 13.40 29.44 7.43
N ILE A 343 12.14 29.79 7.72
CA ILE A 343 11.68 30.32 8.99
C ILE A 343 10.66 29.32 9.57
N ILE A 344 10.84 28.95 10.82
CA ILE A 344 9.94 28.06 11.54
C ILE A 344 9.07 28.86 12.51
N THR A 345 7.80 28.48 12.62
CA THR A 345 6.92 28.94 13.71
C THR A 345 6.41 27.74 14.48
N GLU A 346 6.55 27.74 15.80
CA GLU A 346 6.15 26.63 16.67
C GLU A 346 5.56 27.13 17.99
N VAL A 347 4.63 26.35 18.52
CA VAL A 347 4.02 26.53 19.85
C VAL A 347 4.65 25.61 20.89
N ASP A 348 5.21 24.47 20.46
CA ASP A 348 5.91 23.55 21.34
C ASP A 348 7.36 24.04 21.56
N PRO A 349 7.76 24.36 22.80
CA PRO A 349 9.08 24.91 23.08
C PRO A 349 10.22 23.92 22.78
N LEU A 350 9.98 22.60 22.89
CA LEU A 350 11.01 21.60 22.60
C LEU A 350 11.26 21.53 21.09
N LYS A 351 10.19 21.50 20.28
CA LYS A 351 10.31 21.49 18.81
C LYS A 351 10.88 22.81 18.29
N ALA A 352 10.50 23.94 18.90
CA ALA A 352 11.09 25.23 18.57
C ALA A 352 12.60 25.29 18.90
N LEU A 353 13.00 24.73 20.05
CA LEU A 353 14.42 24.62 20.42
C LEU A 353 15.18 23.75 19.42
N GLU A 354 14.62 22.60 19.04
CA GLU A 354 15.21 21.72 18.03
C GLU A 354 15.35 22.40 16.68
N ALA A 355 14.32 23.11 16.20
CA ALA A 355 14.39 23.89 14.95
C ALA A 355 15.53 24.92 14.98
N SER A 356 15.73 25.58 16.12
CA SER A 356 16.85 26.50 16.31
C SER A 356 18.20 25.78 16.28
N MET A 357 18.30 24.59 16.88
CA MET A 357 19.54 23.78 16.88
C MET A 357 19.86 23.16 15.51
N ASP A 358 18.82 22.88 14.71
CA ASP A 358 18.94 22.46 13.32
C ASP A 358 19.39 23.59 12.36
N GLY A 359 19.49 24.83 12.89
CA GLY A 359 19.98 26.01 12.18
C GLY A 359 18.91 26.81 11.46
N PHE A 360 17.64 26.68 11.85
CA PHE A 360 16.54 27.48 11.29
C PHE A 360 16.27 28.74 12.13
N GLU A 361 15.82 29.82 11.47
CA GLU A 361 15.31 31.00 12.16
C GLU A 361 13.92 30.66 12.75
N VAL A 362 13.71 30.89 14.04
CA VAL A 362 12.41 30.66 14.70
C VAL A 362 11.77 32.00 15.04
N LEU A 363 10.57 32.26 14.52
CA LEU A 363 9.81 33.49 14.74
C LEU A 363 8.37 33.18 15.18
N SER A 364 7.72 34.15 15.82
CA SER A 364 6.26 34.14 15.91
C SER A 364 5.66 34.32 14.50
N LEU A 365 4.48 33.75 14.26
CA LEU A 365 3.86 33.82 12.94
C LEU A 365 3.54 35.27 12.53
N GLU A 366 3.16 36.14 13.48
CA GLU A 366 3.00 37.58 13.26
C GLU A 366 4.26 38.24 12.67
N ARG A 367 5.44 37.90 13.21
CA ARG A 367 6.72 38.43 12.71
C ARG A 367 7.12 37.78 11.39
N ALA A 368 6.86 36.49 11.22
CA ALA A 368 7.14 35.78 9.98
C ALA A 368 6.25 36.27 8.82
N ALA A 369 4.98 36.63 9.10
CA ALA A 369 4.02 37.14 8.12
C ALA A 369 4.51 38.40 7.40
N ALA A 370 5.15 39.31 8.14
CA ALA A 370 5.68 40.56 7.58
C ALA A 370 6.84 40.37 6.58
N VAL A 371 7.52 39.21 6.59
CA VAL A 371 8.75 38.99 5.83
C VAL A 371 8.70 37.81 4.86
N GLY A 372 7.84 36.82 5.11
CA GLY A 372 7.75 35.59 4.32
C GLY A 372 7.32 35.81 2.88
N ASP A 373 7.86 34.99 1.96
CA ASP A 373 7.46 34.92 0.55
C ASP A 373 6.47 33.78 0.31
N ILE A 374 6.74 32.62 0.92
CA ILE A 374 5.96 31.40 0.77
C ILE A 374 5.67 30.90 2.17
N PHE A 375 4.41 30.56 2.45
CA PHE A 375 3.94 30.05 3.72
C PHE A 375 3.37 28.66 3.50
N CYS A 376 3.86 27.68 4.26
CA CYS A 376 3.36 26.32 4.26
C CYS A 376 2.94 25.91 5.67
N THR A 377 1.65 25.63 5.87
CA THR A 377 1.14 25.10 7.14
C THR A 377 1.29 23.58 7.20
N ALA A 378 1.72 23.08 8.37
CA ALA A 378 2.07 21.68 8.61
C ALA A 378 1.78 21.29 10.08
N THR A 379 0.69 21.80 10.66
CA THR A 379 0.43 21.68 12.10
C THR A 379 -0.59 20.60 12.46
N GLY A 380 -1.53 20.31 11.57
CA GLY A 380 -2.72 19.52 11.86
C GLY A 380 -3.77 20.26 12.71
N ASP A 381 -3.66 21.58 12.87
CA ASP A 381 -4.55 22.43 13.67
C ASP A 381 -5.25 23.50 12.81
N LYS A 382 -6.24 24.19 13.37
CA LYS A 382 -7.07 25.18 12.67
C LYS A 382 -6.60 26.61 12.92
N HIS A 383 -6.87 27.49 11.96
CA HIS A 383 -6.63 28.94 12.06
C HIS A 383 -5.16 29.32 12.34
N VAL A 384 -4.23 28.49 11.88
CA VAL A 384 -2.79 28.74 11.97
C VAL A 384 -2.49 30.05 11.27
N ILE A 385 -2.88 30.18 10.00
CA ILE A 385 -2.84 31.46 9.26
C ILE A 385 -4.23 32.11 9.31
N ALA A 386 -4.49 32.87 10.37
CA ALA A 386 -5.67 33.71 10.55
C ALA A 386 -5.57 35.09 9.87
N ARG A 387 -6.71 35.83 9.84
CA ARG A 387 -6.84 37.19 9.28
C ARG A 387 -5.67 38.13 9.62
N GLY A 388 -5.37 38.28 10.91
CA GLY A 388 -4.36 39.22 11.38
C GLY A 388 -2.96 38.94 10.82
N HIS A 389 -2.64 37.69 10.48
CA HIS A 389 -1.39 37.36 9.80
C HIS A 389 -1.42 37.78 8.33
N MET A 390 -2.53 37.51 7.63
CA MET A 390 -2.69 37.84 6.20
C MET A 390 -2.67 39.36 5.96
N GLU A 391 -3.17 40.15 6.90
CA GLU A 391 -3.10 41.63 6.86
C GLU A 391 -1.65 42.15 6.88
N LEU A 392 -0.70 41.38 7.41
CA LEU A 392 0.72 41.75 7.50
C LEU A 392 1.54 41.27 6.30
N MET A 393 1.01 40.37 5.46
CA MET A 393 1.76 39.75 4.37
C MET A 393 2.07 40.73 3.23
N LYS A 394 3.26 40.60 2.63
CA LYS A 394 3.64 41.43 1.48
C LYS A 394 2.87 41.05 0.21
N ASP A 395 2.85 41.97 -0.77
CA ASP A 395 2.33 41.67 -2.10
C ASP A 395 3.04 40.45 -2.69
N GLY A 396 2.25 39.53 -3.22
CA GLY A 396 2.68 38.31 -3.86
C GLY A 396 3.04 37.16 -2.92
N ALA A 397 2.67 37.23 -1.64
CA ALA A 397 2.83 36.10 -0.72
C ALA A 397 1.99 34.88 -1.19
N ILE A 398 2.59 33.70 -1.10
CA ILE A 398 2.00 32.43 -1.52
C ILE A 398 1.64 31.61 -0.29
N LEU A 399 0.40 31.17 -0.20
CA LEU A 399 -0.17 30.35 0.86
C LEU A 399 -0.37 28.92 0.36
N ALA A 400 0.22 27.97 1.07
CA ALA A 400 0.06 26.55 0.86
C ALA A 400 -0.20 25.85 2.20
N ASN A 401 -0.87 24.71 2.12
CA ASN A 401 -1.09 23.83 3.26
C ASN A 401 -0.65 22.42 2.87
N THR A 402 0.02 21.74 3.78
CA THR A 402 0.37 20.33 3.61
C THR A 402 -0.15 19.45 4.75
N GLY A 403 -0.87 20.03 5.72
CA GLY A 403 -1.65 19.26 6.68
C GLY A 403 -2.98 18.80 6.09
N HIS A 404 -3.63 17.85 6.78
CA HIS A 404 -4.70 17.01 6.21
C HIS A 404 -5.95 17.81 5.77
N PHE A 405 -6.38 18.80 6.55
CA PHE A 405 -7.56 19.60 6.24
C PHE A 405 -7.20 21.03 5.83
N ASN A 406 -8.08 21.68 5.07
CA ASN A 406 -7.90 23.07 4.63
C ASN A 406 -8.19 24.12 5.70
N VAL A 407 -8.40 23.69 6.95
CA VAL A 407 -8.73 24.57 8.09
C VAL A 407 -7.53 25.25 8.72
N GLU A 408 -6.30 24.85 8.36
CA GLU A 408 -5.07 25.50 8.86
C GLU A 408 -4.99 26.96 8.39
N ILE A 409 -5.57 27.27 7.22
CA ILE A 409 -5.65 28.63 6.68
C ILE A 409 -7.10 29.11 6.82
N GLU A 410 -7.30 30.32 7.32
CA GLU A 410 -8.63 30.91 7.49
C GLU A 410 -9.18 31.45 6.15
N ILE A 411 -9.49 30.56 5.21
CA ILE A 411 -9.95 30.89 3.85
C ILE A 411 -11.18 31.81 3.84
N PRO A 412 -12.21 31.64 4.71
CA PRO A 412 -13.34 32.58 4.75
C PRO A 412 -12.90 34.02 5.05
N ALA A 413 -11.91 34.21 5.93
CA ALA A 413 -11.36 35.53 6.19
C ALA A 413 -10.58 36.07 4.98
N LEU A 414 -9.81 35.23 4.30
CA LEU A 414 -9.10 35.63 3.07
C LEU A 414 -10.08 36.10 1.98
N ARG A 415 -11.20 35.39 1.80
CA ARG A 415 -12.27 35.76 0.86
C ARG A 415 -12.92 37.09 1.23
N ASP A 416 -13.20 37.31 2.51
CA ASP A 416 -13.79 38.57 3.00
C ASP A 416 -12.84 39.76 2.89
N MET A 417 -11.52 39.54 3.02
CA MET A 417 -10.51 40.59 2.84
C MET A 417 -10.31 41.01 1.37
N ALA A 418 -10.69 40.17 0.42
CA ALA A 418 -10.46 40.40 -1.00
C ALA A 418 -11.54 41.27 -1.63
N VAL A 419 -11.12 42.23 -2.45
CA VAL A 419 -12.00 43.06 -3.28
C VAL A 419 -12.20 42.47 -4.68
N ASP A 420 -11.32 41.55 -5.10
CA ASP A 420 -11.42 40.79 -6.34
C ASP A 420 -10.73 39.42 -6.16
N THR A 421 -11.32 38.38 -6.74
CA THR A 421 -10.72 37.03 -6.78
C THR A 421 -10.72 36.50 -8.20
N LYS A 422 -9.61 35.87 -8.60
CA LYS A 422 -9.51 35.23 -9.91
C LYS A 422 -8.60 34.02 -9.90
N LYS A 423 -8.87 33.08 -10.80
CA LYS A 423 -7.96 31.98 -11.09
C LYS A 423 -6.71 32.51 -11.81
N ALA A 424 -5.57 32.54 -11.11
CA ALA A 424 -4.30 32.98 -11.70
C ALA A 424 -3.65 31.88 -12.53
N ARG A 425 -3.68 30.64 -12.02
CA ARG A 425 -3.18 29.43 -12.70
C ARG A 425 -4.06 28.23 -12.34
N GLU A 426 -3.80 27.09 -12.96
CA GLU A 426 -4.32 25.83 -12.43
C GLU A 426 -3.86 25.66 -10.98
N PHE A 427 -4.80 25.33 -10.09
CA PHE A 427 -4.61 25.26 -8.62
C PHE A 427 -4.20 26.56 -7.90
N VAL A 428 -4.12 27.71 -8.57
CA VAL A 428 -3.75 28.98 -7.90
C VAL A 428 -4.84 30.02 -8.05
N GLU A 429 -5.40 30.43 -6.93
CA GLU A 429 -6.33 31.56 -6.83
C GLU A 429 -5.60 32.80 -6.32
N GLU A 430 -5.83 33.94 -6.98
CA GLU A 430 -5.33 35.25 -6.58
C GLU A 430 -6.43 36.03 -5.87
N PHE A 431 -6.09 36.60 -4.72
CA PHE A 431 -6.92 37.46 -3.89
C PHE A 431 -6.32 38.87 -3.90
N THR A 432 -6.99 39.81 -4.56
CA THR A 432 -6.59 41.22 -4.53
C THR A 432 -7.23 41.88 -3.31
N LEU A 433 -6.42 42.44 -2.42
CA LEU A 433 -6.85 43.15 -1.22
C LEU A 433 -7.18 44.62 -1.51
N ALA A 434 -7.90 45.28 -0.60
CA ALA A 434 -8.33 46.67 -0.76
C ALA A 434 -7.17 47.67 -0.92
N ASP A 435 -5.97 47.34 -0.42
CA ASP A 435 -4.75 48.15 -0.56
C ASP A 435 -3.93 47.84 -1.83
N GLY A 436 -4.43 46.95 -2.68
CA GLY A 436 -3.81 46.56 -3.94
C GLY A 436 -2.78 45.42 -3.83
N ARG A 437 -2.46 44.93 -2.63
CA ARG A 437 -1.65 43.72 -2.47
C ARG A 437 -2.42 42.50 -2.98
N ARG A 438 -1.68 41.51 -3.49
CA ARG A 438 -2.21 40.22 -3.93
C ARG A 438 -1.66 39.11 -3.06
N LEU A 439 -2.53 38.23 -2.62
CA LEU A 439 -2.17 36.97 -1.98
C LEU A 439 -2.58 35.81 -2.88
N TYR A 440 -1.81 34.73 -2.87
CA TYR A 440 -2.09 33.55 -3.69
C TYR A 440 -2.36 32.34 -2.81
N LEU A 441 -3.48 31.64 -3.04
CA LEU A 441 -3.79 30.38 -2.37
C LEU A 441 -3.60 29.22 -3.34
N ILE A 442 -2.83 28.22 -2.94
CA ILE A 442 -2.68 26.97 -3.71
C ILE A 442 -3.74 25.95 -3.27
N ALA A 443 -4.33 25.27 -4.25
CA ALA A 443 -5.19 24.10 -4.08
C ALA A 443 -6.39 24.28 -3.11
N ASP A 444 -7.00 25.48 -3.08
CA ASP A 444 -8.10 25.82 -2.16
C ASP A 444 -7.76 25.53 -0.68
N GLY A 445 -6.46 25.63 -0.34
CA GLY A 445 -5.90 25.34 0.97
C GLY A 445 -5.90 23.87 1.37
N ARG A 446 -6.27 22.93 0.48
CA ARG A 446 -6.12 21.48 0.72
C ARG A 446 -4.65 21.05 0.60
N LEU A 447 -4.36 19.78 0.90
CA LEU A 447 -3.00 19.26 0.87
C LEU A 447 -2.34 19.49 -0.50
N VAL A 448 -1.35 20.37 -0.55
CA VAL A 448 -0.74 20.86 -1.78
C VAL A 448 -0.01 19.76 -2.56
N ASN A 449 0.60 18.82 -1.85
CA ASN A 449 1.37 17.73 -2.42
C ASN A 449 0.51 16.75 -3.25
N LEU A 450 -0.71 16.47 -2.81
CA LEU A 450 -1.64 15.60 -3.51
C LEU A 450 -2.49 16.36 -4.52
N SER A 451 -2.93 17.57 -4.15
CA SER A 451 -3.86 18.33 -4.99
C SER A 451 -3.18 18.93 -6.22
N ALA A 452 -1.93 19.38 -6.09
CA ALA A 452 -1.19 20.06 -7.15
C ALA A 452 0.03 19.26 -7.68
N ALA A 453 0.24 18.04 -7.19
CA ALA A 453 1.25 17.11 -7.70
C ALA A 453 0.75 15.66 -7.60
N GLU A 454 1.64 14.71 -7.27
CA GLU A 454 1.35 13.26 -7.28
C GLU A 454 1.35 12.65 -5.87
N GLY A 455 1.44 13.46 -4.82
CA GLY A 455 1.58 12.96 -3.46
C GLY A 455 2.97 12.40 -3.16
N HIS A 456 3.06 11.49 -2.20
CA HIS A 456 4.33 10.88 -1.81
C HIS A 456 4.86 9.96 -2.91
N PRO A 457 6.19 9.93 -3.14
CA PRO A 457 6.77 8.95 -4.05
C PRO A 457 6.45 7.51 -3.61
N ALA A 458 6.21 6.63 -4.58
CA ALA A 458 5.92 5.21 -4.34
C ALA A 458 6.88 4.52 -3.36
N LEU A 459 8.18 4.83 -3.42
CA LEU A 459 9.20 4.26 -2.54
C LEU A 459 8.97 4.57 -1.04
N VAL A 460 8.29 5.66 -0.74
CA VAL A 460 7.91 6.05 0.62
C VAL A 460 6.63 5.33 1.03
N MET A 461 5.62 5.33 0.15
CA MET A 461 4.34 4.64 0.39
C MET A 461 4.50 3.12 0.51
N ASP A 462 5.55 2.55 -0.09
CA ASP A 462 5.98 1.16 0.05
C ASP A 462 5.97 0.69 1.52
N MET A 463 6.49 1.50 2.45
CA MET A 463 6.53 1.16 3.87
C MET A 463 5.21 1.44 4.59
N SER A 464 4.55 2.57 4.30
CA SER A 464 3.24 2.89 4.88
C SER A 464 2.20 1.81 4.55
N PHE A 465 2.21 1.31 3.30
CA PHE A 465 1.31 0.28 2.84
C PHE A 465 1.74 -1.14 3.22
N ALA A 466 3.04 -1.39 3.42
CA ALA A 466 3.49 -2.60 4.09
C ALA A 466 2.95 -2.68 5.52
N ASN A 467 2.94 -1.57 6.27
CA ASN A 467 2.33 -1.52 7.60
C ASN A 467 0.83 -1.83 7.54
N GLN A 468 0.11 -1.25 6.59
CA GLN A 468 -1.32 -1.51 6.40
C GLN A 468 -1.62 -3.00 6.14
N ALA A 469 -0.89 -3.62 5.20
CA ALA A 469 -1.09 -5.02 4.85
C ALA A 469 -0.77 -5.97 6.02
N LEU A 470 0.38 -5.78 6.68
CA LEU A 470 0.80 -6.62 7.81
C LEU A 470 -0.04 -6.37 9.07
N ALA A 471 -0.52 -5.14 9.29
CA ALA A 471 -1.44 -4.85 10.39
C ALA A 471 -2.77 -5.59 10.24
N LEU A 472 -3.31 -5.72 9.02
CA LEU A 472 -4.52 -6.51 8.78
C LEU A 472 -4.30 -8.01 8.96
N GLU A 473 -3.16 -8.55 8.50
CA GLU A 473 -2.78 -9.94 8.78
C GLU A 473 -2.70 -10.17 10.30
N TYR A 474 -2.01 -9.28 11.02
CA TYR A 474 -1.92 -9.35 12.48
C TYR A 474 -3.30 -9.30 13.15
N ALA A 475 -4.16 -8.37 12.74
CA ALA A 475 -5.51 -8.25 13.28
C ALA A 475 -6.36 -9.51 13.00
N THR A 476 -6.14 -10.16 11.87
CA THR A 476 -6.81 -11.44 11.53
C THR A 476 -6.37 -12.56 12.46
N GLN A 477 -5.07 -12.65 12.76
CA GLN A 477 -4.49 -13.69 13.61
C GLN A 477 -4.78 -13.48 15.11
N HIS A 478 -4.89 -12.21 15.54
CA HIS A 478 -5.04 -11.83 16.95
C HIS A 478 -6.42 -11.25 17.30
N ALA A 479 -7.42 -11.41 16.43
CA ALA A 479 -8.76 -10.84 16.58
C ALA A 479 -9.38 -11.04 17.98
N SER A 480 -9.22 -12.23 18.57
CA SER A 480 -9.77 -12.56 19.89
C SER A 480 -9.04 -11.91 21.07
N GLU A 481 -7.83 -11.38 20.85
CA GLU A 481 -6.96 -10.78 21.85
C GLU A 481 -7.08 -9.25 21.89
N LEU A 482 -7.71 -8.66 20.87
CA LEU A 482 -7.84 -7.21 20.71
C LEU A 482 -9.13 -6.69 21.36
N ASP A 483 -8.97 -5.87 22.41
CA ASP A 483 -10.06 -5.09 22.98
C ASP A 483 -10.44 -3.91 22.06
N ARG A 484 -11.57 -3.25 22.32
CA ARG A 484 -11.98 -2.02 21.61
C ARG A 484 -11.12 -0.81 22.03
N LYS A 485 -9.88 -0.80 21.58
CA LYS A 485 -8.85 0.22 21.88
C LYS A 485 -8.08 0.59 20.61
N VAL A 486 -7.36 1.70 20.66
CA VAL A 486 -6.40 2.08 19.63
C VAL A 486 -5.01 1.55 20.01
N TYR A 487 -4.51 0.60 19.23
CA TYR A 487 -3.20 -0.03 19.41
C TYR A 487 -2.17 0.60 18.47
N PRO A 488 -0.91 0.74 18.90
CA PRO A 488 0.18 0.99 17.96
C PRO A 488 0.42 -0.26 17.09
N VAL A 489 1.13 -0.08 15.98
CA VAL A 489 1.65 -1.23 15.22
C VAL A 489 2.64 -2.01 16.10
N PRO A 490 2.54 -3.35 16.17
CA PRO A 490 3.53 -4.18 16.84
C PRO A 490 4.96 -3.90 16.36
N THR A 491 5.89 -3.76 17.29
CA THR A 491 7.29 -3.41 17.00
C THR A 491 7.95 -4.40 16.04
N GLU A 492 7.56 -5.67 16.08
CA GLU A 492 8.05 -6.73 15.21
C GLU A 492 7.70 -6.48 13.74
N ILE A 493 6.50 -5.96 13.46
CA ILE A 493 6.06 -5.60 12.11
C ILE A 493 6.89 -4.42 11.59
N ASP A 494 7.06 -3.40 12.42
CA ASP A 494 7.85 -2.20 12.09
C ASP A 494 9.31 -2.56 11.78
N ASN A 495 9.91 -3.42 12.62
CA ASN A 495 11.27 -3.91 12.43
C ASN A 495 11.42 -4.76 11.17
N GLU A 496 10.44 -5.61 10.87
CA GLU A 496 10.47 -6.45 9.66
C GLU A 496 10.36 -5.59 8.40
N ILE A 497 9.51 -4.56 8.40
CA ILE A 497 9.41 -3.61 7.27
C ILE A 497 10.72 -2.87 7.08
N ALA A 498 11.36 -2.40 8.16
CA ALA A 498 12.65 -1.73 8.08
C ALA A 498 13.74 -2.69 7.53
N ARG A 499 13.77 -3.94 8.00
CA ARG A 499 14.69 -4.97 7.52
C ARG A 499 14.50 -5.26 6.04
N LEU A 500 13.26 -5.51 5.60
CA LEU A 500 12.90 -5.71 4.19
C LEU A 500 13.30 -4.50 3.35
N LYS A 501 13.07 -3.27 3.85
CA LYS A 501 13.44 -2.06 3.13
C LYS A 501 14.94 -1.98 2.90
N LEU A 502 15.75 -2.21 3.93
CA LEU A 502 17.21 -2.21 3.82
C LEU A 502 17.70 -3.28 2.83
N GLU A 503 17.13 -4.50 2.90
CA GLU A 503 17.44 -5.59 1.99
C GLU A 503 17.16 -5.19 0.52
N THR A 504 15.99 -4.61 0.25
CA THR A 504 15.62 -4.16 -1.11
C THR A 504 16.49 -2.99 -1.61
N MET A 505 17.11 -2.24 -0.70
CA MET A 505 18.07 -1.19 -1.02
C MET A 505 19.51 -1.72 -1.17
N GLY A 506 19.76 -3.01 -0.90
CA GLY A 506 21.10 -3.59 -0.87
C GLY A 506 21.97 -3.04 0.26
N VAL A 507 21.34 -2.61 1.37
CA VAL A 507 22.03 -2.09 2.55
C VAL A 507 22.16 -3.19 3.59
N GLU A 508 23.40 -3.49 3.95
CA GLU A 508 23.74 -4.40 5.06
C GLU A 508 23.98 -3.60 6.34
N ILE A 509 23.61 -4.18 7.48
CA ILE A 509 23.82 -3.60 8.81
C ILE A 509 24.50 -4.62 9.73
N ASP A 510 25.22 -4.12 10.72
CA ASP A 510 25.84 -4.95 11.76
C ASP A 510 24.78 -5.65 12.62
N GLN A 511 25.14 -6.80 13.17
CA GLN A 511 24.37 -7.48 14.23
C GLN A 511 25.14 -7.37 15.54
N LEU A 512 24.42 -7.19 16.64
CA LEU A 512 25.02 -7.25 17.97
C LEU A 512 25.63 -8.63 18.19
N THR A 513 26.84 -8.68 18.75
CA THR A 513 27.36 -9.93 19.30
C THR A 513 26.54 -10.33 20.53
N GLU A 514 26.57 -11.60 20.91
CA GLU A 514 25.90 -12.09 22.13
C GLU A 514 26.35 -11.29 23.37
N GLU A 515 27.63 -10.95 23.45
CA GLU A 515 28.20 -10.11 24.51
C GLU A 515 27.62 -8.70 24.52
N GLN A 516 27.51 -8.04 23.36
CA GLN A 516 26.90 -6.70 23.25
C GLN A 516 25.42 -6.73 23.62
N ALA A 517 24.68 -7.75 23.17
CA ALA A 517 23.27 -7.92 23.51
C ALA A 517 23.08 -8.17 25.02
N HIS A 518 23.96 -8.97 25.63
CA HIS A 518 23.96 -9.19 27.08
C HIS A 518 24.26 -7.91 27.85
N TYR A 519 25.30 -7.17 27.46
CA TYR A 519 25.67 -5.90 28.08
C TYR A 519 24.51 -4.90 28.09
N LEU A 520 23.82 -4.73 26.95
CA LEU A 520 22.67 -3.82 26.84
C LEU A 520 21.43 -4.27 27.64
N ALA A 521 21.31 -5.57 27.92
CA ALA A 521 20.20 -6.14 28.69
C ALA A 521 20.53 -6.34 30.19
N SER A 522 21.78 -6.14 30.59
CA SER A 522 22.28 -6.37 31.95
C SER A 522 22.41 -5.06 32.72
N TRP A 523 22.03 -5.09 34.00
CA TRP A 523 22.30 -4.00 34.95
C TRP A 523 23.63 -4.20 35.68
N ASP A 524 24.18 -5.42 35.65
CA ASP A 524 25.35 -5.81 36.43
C ASP A 524 26.66 -5.34 35.80
N GLU A 525 26.60 -4.83 34.57
CA GLU A 525 27.72 -4.29 33.81
C GLU A 525 27.52 -2.79 33.57
N GLY A 526 28.07 -1.98 34.47
CA GLY A 526 28.00 -0.52 34.44
C GLY A 526 28.87 0.08 35.54
N THR A 527 29.24 1.35 35.43
CA THR A 527 30.02 2.07 36.46
C THR A 527 29.20 2.39 37.70
#